data_AF-A0A0J0YBS8-F1
#
_entry.id   AF-A0A0J0YBS8-F1
#
_cell.length_a   1.000
_cell.length_b   1.000
_cell.length_c   1.000
_cell.angle_alpha   90.00
_cell.angle_beta   90.00
_cell.angle_gamma   90.00
#
_symmetry.space_group_name_H-M   'P 1'
#
loop_
_entity.id
_entity.type
_entity.pdbx_description
1 polymer ?
#
loop_
_entity_poly.entity_id
_entity_poly.type
_entity_poly.pdbx_seq_one_letter_code
_entity_poly.pdbx_strand_id
1 'polypeptide(L)'
;MSIKILMVCLGNICRSPLAEGILASKLPKSKFTVDSAGTGSWHIGHSPDDRSIAVAKKNKITISNQKGRQFSTNDFDAFDYIYVMDNSNYRDVIELAKNQDHKEKVH
;
A
#
# COMPACT_ATOMS: atom_id res chain seq x y z
N MET A 1 0.23 19.58 7.68
CA MET A 1 -0.10 18.64 6.60
C MET A 1 0.18 17.23 7.10
N SER A 2 -0.62 16.24 6.71
CA SER A 2 -0.41 14.83 7.07
C SER A 2 0.55 14.20 6.07
N ILE A 3 1.57 13.46 6.53
CA ILE A 3 2.48 12.68 5.68
C ILE A 3 1.73 11.45 5.19
N LYS A 4 1.74 11.21 3.88
CA LYS A 4 1.01 10.14 3.22
C LYS A 4 1.95 9.04 2.75
N ILE A 5 1.68 7.81 3.17
CA ILE A 5 2.50 6.64 2.87
C ILE A 5 1.65 5.59 2.15
N LEU A 6 2.16 5.05 1.05
CA LEU A 6 1.52 4.00 0.26
C LEU A 6 2.33 2.70 0.32
N MET A 7 1.66 1.61 0.62
CA MET A 7 2.23 0.26 0.61
C MET A 7 1.86 -0.47 -0.68
N VAL A 8 2.83 -0.96 -1.45
CA VAL A 8 2.56 -1.54 -2.78
C VAL A 8 3.07 -2.98 -2.88
N CYS A 9 2.17 -3.92 -3.14
CA CYS A 9 2.54 -5.31 -3.45
C CYS A 9 1.99 -5.72 -4.83
N LEU A 10 2.04 -7.01 -5.18
CA LEU A 10 1.49 -7.48 -6.46
C LEU A 10 -0.04 -7.35 -6.54
N GLY A 11 -0.78 -7.97 -5.61
CA GLY A 11 -2.23 -8.15 -5.73
C GLY A 11 -3.09 -7.38 -4.72
N ASN A 12 -2.47 -6.61 -3.81
CA ASN A 12 -3.15 -5.83 -2.77
C ASN A 12 -4.19 -6.58 -1.91
N ILE A 13 -3.95 -7.86 -1.64
CA ILE A 13 -4.80 -8.65 -0.73
C ILE A 13 -4.04 -9.28 0.45
N CYS A 14 -2.71 -9.42 0.39
CA CYS A 14 -1.94 -10.03 1.48
C CYS A 14 -0.94 -9.07 2.10
N ARG A 15 0.17 -8.81 1.39
CA ARG A 15 1.35 -8.11 1.93
C ARG A 15 1.09 -6.63 2.19
N SER A 16 0.64 -5.88 1.18
CA SER A 16 0.40 -4.44 1.35
C SER A 16 -0.75 -4.09 2.30
N PRO A 17 -1.89 -4.83 2.34
CA PRO A 17 -2.92 -4.65 3.37
C PRO A 17 -2.41 -4.83 4.81
N LEU A 18 -1.60 -5.86 5.04
CA LEU A 18 -0.95 -6.07 6.34
C LEU A 18 -0.01 -4.92 6.69
N ALA A 19 0.83 -4.49 5.75
CA ALA A 19 1.76 -3.39 5.96
C ALA A 19 1.02 -2.07 6.29
N GLU A 20 -0.08 -1.77 5.59
CA GLU A 20 -0.94 -0.62 5.86
C GLU A 20 -1.49 -0.69 7.29
N GLY A 21 -2.14 -1.80 7.65
CA GLY A 21 -2.74 -1.97 8.97
C GLY A 21 -1.72 -1.88 10.11
N ILE A 22 -0.56 -2.50 9.93
CA ILE A 22 0.52 -2.47 10.92
C ILE A 22 1.06 -1.05 11.08
N LEU A 23 1.41 -0.37 9.98
CA LEU A 23 1.99 0.97 10.06
C LEU A 23 0.97 1.98 10.61
N ALA A 24 -0.28 1.94 10.13
CA ALA A 24 -1.36 2.80 10.62
C ALA A 24 -1.63 2.60 12.12
N SER A 25 -1.43 1.39 12.66
CA SER A 25 -1.59 1.12 14.10
C SER A 25 -0.48 1.75 14.96
N LYS A 26 0.68 2.05 14.38
CA LYS A 26 1.86 2.56 15.07
C LYS A 26 2.05 4.07 14.94
N LEU A 27 1.39 4.70 13.98
CA LEU A 27 1.54 6.12 13.68
C LEU A 27 0.34 6.95 14.20
N PRO A 28 0.58 8.20 14.65
CA PRO A 28 -0.50 9.09 15.04
C PRO A 28 -1.32 9.51 13.80
N LYS A 29 -2.60 9.15 13.77
CA LYS A 29 -3.53 9.45 12.66
C LYS A 29 -3.69 10.94 12.34
N SER A 30 -3.33 11.83 13.28
CA SER A 30 -3.35 13.28 13.08
C SER A 30 -2.19 13.80 12.23
N LYS A 31 -1.12 13.00 12.06
CA LYS A 31 0.08 13.38 11.31
C LYS A 31 0.36 12.47 10.12
N PHE A 32 -0.24 11.28 10.08
CA PHE A 32 0.03 10.29 9.04
C PHE A 32 -1.25 9.69 8.48
N THR A 33 -1.21 9.43 7.18
CA THR A 33 -2.20 8.66 6.44
C THR A 33 -1.48 7.53 5.74
N VAL A 34 -1.96 6.29 5.92
CA VAL A 34 -1.38 5.11 5.30
C VAL A 34 -2.46 4.43 4.47
N ASP A 35 -2.09 4.02 3.25
CA ASP A 35 -2.96 3.29 2.33
C ASP A 35 -2.17 2.15 1.67
N SER A 36 -2.84 1.32 0.87
CA SER A 36 -2.20 0.27 0.09
C SER A 36 -2.73 0.13 -1.34
N ALA A 37 -1.88 -0.40 -2.22
CA ALA A 37 -2.20 -0.69 -3.62
C ALA A 37 -1.48 -1.95 -4.13
N GLY A 38 -1.84 -2.35 -5.35
CA GLY A 38 -1.32 -3.50 -6.07
C GLY A 38 -0.79 -3.13 -7.45
N THR A 39 0.30 -3.72 -7.93
CA THR A 39 0.75 -3.49 -9.32
C THR A 39 -0.19 -4.18 -10.33
N GLY A 40 -0.80 -5.29 -9.92
CA GLY A 40 -1.82 -6.01 -10.68
C GLY A 40 -3.27 -5.61 -10.38
N SER A 41 -4.17 -6.02 -11.27
CA SER A 41 -5.60 -5.67 -11.23
C SER A 41 -6.54 -6.83 -10.83
N TRP A 42 -6.00 -8.02 -10.52
CA TRP A 42 -6.79 -9.24 -10.29
C TRP A 42 -7.78 -9.19 -9.12
N HIS A 43 -7.55 -8.31 -8.14
CA HIS A 43 -8.29 -8.29 -6.88
C HIS A 43 -8.89 -6.92 -6.55
N ILE A 44 -9.12 -6.09 -7.56
CA ILE A 44 -9.77 -4.79 -7.36
C ILE A 44 -11.15 -4.99 -6.70
N GLY A 45 -11.42 -4.26 -5.61
CA GLY A 45 -12.66 -4.34 -4.83
C GLY A 45 -12.76 -5.55 -3.88
N HIS A 46 -11.82 -6.48 -3.93
CA HIS A 46 -11.81 -7.63 -3.02
C HIS A 46 -11.33 -7.20 -1.63
N SER A 47 -11.79 -7.91 -0.59
CA SER A 47 -11.18 -7.77 0.74
C SER A 47 -9.77 -8.36 0.77
N PRO A 48 -8.95 -8.02 1.77
CA PRO A 48 -7.72 -8.76 2.03
C PRO A 48 -7.98 -10.26 2.19
N ASP A 49 -6.97 -11.07 1.89
CA ASP A 49 -6.99 -12.52 2.04
C ASP A 49 -7.31 -12.90 3.49
N ASP A 50 -8.20 -13.87 3.68
CA ASP A 50 -8.70 -14.27 4.99
C ASP A 50 -7.59 -14.69 5.96
N ARG A 51 -6.48 -15.27 5.45
CA ARG A 51 -5.33 -15.64 6.28
C ARG A 51 -4.62 -14.39 6.79
N SER A 52 -4.49 -13.37 5.96
CA SER A 52 -3.91 -12.08 6.34
C SER A 52 -4.81 -11.37 7.37
N ILE A 53 -6.13 -11.39 7.18
CA ILE A 53 -7.10 -10.86 8.15
C ILE A 53 -6.96 -11.61 9.49
N ALA A 54 -6.89 -12.94 9.47
CA ALA A 54 -6.74 -13.74 10.67
C ALA A 54 -5.44 -13.42 11.43
N VAL A 55 -4.33 -13.24 10.72
CA VAL A 55 -3.04 -12.84 11.32
C VAL A 55 -3.10 -11.44 11.90
N ALA A 56 -3.68 -10.46 11.19
CA ALA A 56 -3.85 -9.10 11.69
C ALA A 56 -4.69 -9.08 12.97
N LYS A 57 -5.81 -9.81 12.97
CA LYS A 57 -6.72 -9.92 14.12
C LYS A 57 -6.05 -10.53 15.34
N LYS A 58 -5.20 -11.57 15.16
CA LYS A 58 -4.37 -12.14 16.26
C LYS A 58 -3.47 -11.09 16.90
N ASN A 59 -3.05 -10.08 16.13
CA ASN A 59 -2.23 -8.96 16.58
C ASN A 59 -3.05 -7.70 16.91
N LYS A 60 -4.38 -7.83 17.11
CA LYS A 60 -5.30 -6.73 17.46
C LYS A 60 -5.37 -5.60 16.42
N ILE A 61 -5.11 -5.92 15.15
CA ILE A 61 -5.21 -5.00 14.01
C ILE A 61 -6.37 -5.44 13.12
N THR A 62 -7.19 -4.48 12.68
CA THR A 62 -8.28 -4.73 11.73
C THR A 62 -7.88 -4.23 10.34
N ILE A 63 -7.87 -5.14 9.37
CA ILE A 63 -7.66 -4.81 7.95
C ILE A 63 -8.84 -5.22 7.05
N SER A 64 -9.87 -5.86 7.61
CA SER A 64 -10.99 -6.44 6.84
C SER A 64 -11.84 -5.40 6.09
N ASN A 65 -11.70 -4.11 6.44
CA ASN A 65 -12.36 -2.99 5.79
C ASN A 65 -11.57 -2.43 4.59
N GLN A 66 -10.32 -2.85 4.40
CA GLN A 66 -9.52 -2.46 3.24
C GLN A 66 -10.05 -3.12 1.97
N LYS A 67 -9.71 -2.54 0.83
CA LYS A 67 -10.15 -3.02 -0.48
C LYS A 67 -8.99 -3.00 -1.46
N GLY A 68 -8.81 -4.11 -2.16
CA GLY A 68 -7.84 -4.23 -3.22
C GLY A 68 -8.05 -3.13 -4.26
N ARG A 69 -6.98 -2.45 -4.65
CA ARG A 69 -6.97 -1.48 -5.75
C ARG A 69 -5.65 -1.57 -6.50
N GLN A 70 -5.68 -1.14 -7.76
CA GLN A 70 -4.45 -1.04 -8.55
C GLN A 70 -3.74 0.28 -8.27
N PHE A 71 -2.41 0.23 -8.29
CA PHE A 71 -1.54 1.40 -8.32
C PHE A 71 -1.76 2.17 -9.61
N SER A 72 -1.74 3.50 -9.52
CA SER A 72 -1.96 4.41 -10.65
C SER A 72 -0.92 5.53 -10.64
N THR A 73 -0.75 6.23 -11.77
CA THR A 73 0.20 7.35 -11.80
C THR A 73 -0.17 8.48 -10.84
N ASN A 74 -1.45 8.60 -10.47
CA ASN A 74 -1.93 9.61 -9.52
C ASN A 74 -1.44 9.33 -8.09
N ASP A 75 -1.04 8.09 -7.78
CA ASP A 75 -0.47 7.75 -6.48
C ASP A 75 0.88 8.45 -6.25
N PHE A 76 1.65 8.72 -7.31
CA PHE A 76 2.89 9.52 -7.19
C PHE A 76 2.61 10.95 -6.72
N ASP A 77 1.52 11.55 -7.18
CA ASP A 77 1.14 12.91 -6.80
C ASP A 77 0.49 12.94 -5.41
N ALA A 78 -0.24 11.87 -5.06
CA ALA A 78 -1.03 11.82 -3.84
C ALA A 78 -0.21 11.44 -2.60
N PHE A 79 0.90 10.72 -2.73
CA PHE A 79 1.69 10.19 -1.61
C PHE A 79 3.09 10.79 -1.54
N ASP A 80 3.63 10.86 -0.32
CA ASP A 80 4.99 11.33 -0.05
C ASP A 80 6.00 10.20 -0.12
N TYR A 81 5.61 9.00 0.35
CA TYR A 81 6.44 7.79 0.34
C TYR A 81 5.66 6.60 -0.22
N ILE A 82 6.31 5.83 -1.10
CA ILE A 82 5.75 4.62 -1.71
C ILE A 82 6.70 3.46 -1.41
N TYR A 83 6.31 2.58 -0.49
CA TYR A 83 7.10 1.41 -0.12
C TYR A 83 6.63 0.18 -0.89
N VAL A 84 7.52 -0.39 -1.70
CA VAL A 84 7.25 -1.61 -2.48
C VAL A 84 7.74 -2.85 -1.74
N MET A 85 7.02 -3.97 -1.90
CA MET A 85 7.29 -5.17 -1.11
C MET A 85 8.40 -6.07 -1.68
N ASP A 86 8.72 -5.93 -2.96
CA ASP A 86 9.77 -6.69 -3.63
C ASP A 86 10.28 -5.98 -4.90
N ASN A 87 11.38 -6.51 -5.45
CA ASN A 87 12.03 -5.96 -6.65
C ASN A 87 11.15 -5.99 -7.91
N SER A 88 10.17 -6.89 -7.99
CA SER A 88 9.23 -6.89 -9.12
C SER A 88 8.26 -5.72 -8.97
N ASN A 89 7.72 -5.52 -7.78
CA ASN A 89 6.85 -4.38 -7.49
C ASN A 89 7.60 -3.05 -7.71
N TYR A 90 8.88 -2.97 -7.34
CA TYR A 90 9.71 -1.81 -7.64
C TYR A 90 9.78 -1.52 -9.14
N ARG A 91 10.12 -2.52 -9.96
CA ARG A 91 10.21 -2.36 -11.42
C ARG A 91 8.88 -1.92 -12.02
N ASP A 92 7.79 -2.62 -11.69
CA ASP A 92 6.46 -2.32 -12.21
C ASP A 92 6.03 -0.88 -11.88
N VAL A 93 6.30 -0.41 -10.65
CA VAL A 93 5.97 0.96 -10.22
C VAL A 93 6.86 1.98 -10.92
N ILE A 94 8.18 1.74 -10.99
CA ILE A 94 9.13 2.66 -11.62
C ILE A 94 8.88 2.84 -13.12
N GLU A 95 8.41 1.81 -13.82
CA GLU A 95 8.02 1.91 -15.23
C GLU A 95 6.86 2.91 -15.46
N LEU A 96 6.03 3.15 -14.45
CA LEU A 96 4.93 4.12 -14.50
C LEU A 96 5.35 5.55 -14.12
N ALA A 97 6.57 5.73 -13.59
CA ALA A 97 7.07 7.04 -13.16
C ALA A 97 7.34 7.95 -14.36
N LYS A 98 6.80 9.18 -14.33
CA LYS A 98 6.89 10.14 -15.44
C LYS A 98 8.11 11.07 -15.37
N ASN A 99 8.69 11.21 -14.19
CA ASN A 99 9.80 12.12 -13.90
C ASN A 99 10.65 11.56 -12.76
N GLN A 100 11.73 12.28 -12.42
CA GLN A 100 12.66 11.85 -11.38
C GLN A 100 12.03 11.93 -9.98
N ASP A 101 11.25 12.98 -9.69
CA ASP A 101 10.55 13.15 -8.41
C ASP A 101 9.64 11.95 -8.08
N HIS A 102 8.96 11.38 -9.08
CA HIS A 102 8.15 10.17 -8.90
C HIS A 102 9.01 8.99 -8.45
N LYS A 103 10.20 8.82 -9.04
CA LYS A 103 11.11 7.71 -8.72
C LYS A 103 11.70 7.86 -7.32
N GLU A 104 12.02 9.09 -6.91
CA GLU A 104 12.61 9.37 -5.60
C GLU A 104 11.68 9.06 -4.43
N LYS A 105 10.36 9.03 -4.66
CA LYS A 105 9.36 8.63 -3.67
C LYS A 105 9.26 7.11 -3.47
N VAL A 106 9.83 6.29 -4.37
CA VAL A 106 9.68 4.84 -4.35
C VAL A 106 10.86 4.20 -3.62
N HIS A 107 10.57 3.37 -2.62
CA HIS A 107 11.53 2.73 -1.74
C HIS A 107 11.27 1.23 -1.60
#